data_AF-G2QG10-F1
#
_entry.id   AF-G2QG10-F1
#
_cell.length_a   1.000
_cell.length_b   1.000
_cell.length_c   1.000
_cell.angle_alpha   90.00
_cell.angle_beta   90.00
_cell.angle_gamma   90.00
#
_symmetry.space_group_name_H-M   'P 1'
#
loop_
_entity.id
_entity.type
_entity.pdbx_description
1 polymer ?
#
loop_
_entity_poly.entity_id
_entity_poly.type
_entity_poly.pdbx_seq_one_letter_code
_entity_poly.pdbx_strand_id
1 'polypeptide(L)'
;MGMLIPYTVRGPCPMINTLANHEILPRDGRGITKDVVIRAMKQGLDFDLALAVIMFDQALIRAETERLPTELGWRVRDEVVRVEAILRISDMIGEATSLLTRDPGGGPAANVTRRTPLRRGFHASVRLEE
;
A
#
# COMPACT_ATOMS: atom_id res chain seq x y z
N MET A 1 3.64 26.37 15.16
CA MET A 1 3.67 25.82 16.53
C MET A 1 3.78 24.31 16.43
N GLY A 2 5.00 23.77 16.32
CA GLY A 2 5.23 22.33 16.11
C GLY A 2 6.29 21.85 17.09
N MET A 3 5.85 21.51 18.30
CA MET A 3 6.70 20.88 19.30
C MET A 3 6.96 19.43 18.85
N LEU A 4 8.20 19.11 18.50
CA LEU A 4 8.68 17.73 18.49
C LEU A 4 8.56 17.24 19.93
N ILE A 5 7.46 16.55 20.26
CA ILE A 5 7.28 15.95 21.58
C ILE A 5 8.09 14.64 21.58
N PRO A 6 9.17 14.54 22.38
CA PRO A 6 10.09 13.39 22.34
C PRO A 6 9.51 12.10 22.96
N TYR A 7 8.19 11.94 23.03
CA TYR A 7 7.52 10.82 23.71
C TYR A 7 6.31 10.24 22.99
N THR A 8 6.02 10.65 21.75
CA THR A 8 4.86 10.12 21.00
C THR A 8 5.20 8.81 20.30
N VAL A 9 4.38 7.78 20.50
CA VAL A 9 4.50 6.49 19.80
C VAL A 9 3.73 6.55 18.49
N ARG A 10 4.32 6.02 17.42
CA ARG A 10 3.68 5.87 16.10
C ARG A 10 3.93 4.47 15.60
N GLY A 11 2.89 3.86 15.03
CA GLY A 11 2.98 2.56 14.38
C GLY A 11 3.25 2.69 12.89
N PRO A 12 3.34 1.58 12.14
CA PRO A 12 3.50 1.61 10.69
C PRO A 12 2.20 1.97 9.95
N CYS A 13 1.04 1.94 10.63
CA CYS A 13 -0.24 2.27 10.03
C CYS A 13 -0.35 3.79 9.81
N PRO A 14 -0.31 4.29 8.56
CA PRO A 14 -0.36 5.72 8.29
C PRO A 14 -1.70 6.33 8.76
N MET A 15 -2.79 5.57 8.65
CA MET A 15 -4.12 5.98 9.07
C MET A 15 -4.18 6.34 10.56
N ILE A 16 -3.74 5.44 11.45
CA ILE A 16 -3.76 5.68 12.91
C ILE A 16 -2.81 6.81 13.29
N ASN A 17 -1.67 6.95 12.60
CA ASN A 17 -0.74 8.06 12.83
C ASN A 17 -1.39 9.41 12.52
N THR A 18 -2.16 9.51 11.44
CA THR A 18 -2.92 10.71 11.11
C THR A 18 -3.94 11.02 12.20
N LEU A 19 -4.72 10.03 12.66
CA LEU A 19 -5.71 10.24 13.73
C LEU A 19 -5.05 10.75 15.03
N ALA A 20 -3.87 10.24 15.40
CA ALA A 20 -3.14 10.72 16.58
C ALA A 20 -2.53 12.11 16.38
N ASN A 21 -2.09 12.44 15.16
CA ASN A 21 -1.57 13.78 14.83
C ASN A 21 -2.65 14.86 14.89
N HIS A 22 -3.89 14.49 14.57
CA HIS A 22 -5.08 15.34 14.61
C HIS A 22 -5.87 15.26 15.92
N GLU A 23 -5.34 14.61 16.97
CA GLU A 23 -5.98 14.49 18.30
C GLU A 23 -7.34 13.78 18.31
N ILE A 24 -7.67 13.06 17.23
CA ILE A 24 -8.82 12.15 17.19
C ILE A 24 -8.50 10.91 18.03
N LEU A 25 -7.23 10.49 18.04
CA LEU A 25 -6.66 9.56 19.01
C LEU A 25 -5.73 10.32 19.98
N PRO A 26 -5.41 9.74 21.15
CA PRO A 26 -4.41 10.29 22.05
C PRO A 26 -3.11 10.66 21.30
N ARG A 27 -2.70 11.93 21.41
CA ARG A 27 -1.56 12.47 20.64
C ARG A 27 -0.25 11.72 20.92
N ASP A 28 -0.10 11.23 22.14
CA ASP A 28 1.04 10.43 22.60
C ASP A 28 1.04 8.99 22.04
N GLY A 29 -0.06 8.54 21.43
CA GLY A 29 -0.20 7.21 20.85
C GLY A 29 -0.29 6.08 21.89
N ARG A 30 -0.65 6.40 23.14
CA ARG A 30 -0.74 5.43 24.25
C ARG A 30 -2.16 5.33 24.80
N GLY A 31 -2.43 4.25 25.54
CA GLY A 31 -3.75 4.04 26.19
C GLY A 31 -4.90 3.87 25.19
N ILE A 32 -4.63 3.39 23.99
CA ILE A 32 -5.62 3.23 22.92
C ILE A 32 -6.44 1.94 23.17
N THR A 33 -7.68 2.10 23.65
CA THR A 33 -8.63 0.98 23.85
C THR A 33 -9.52 0.77 22.62
N LYS A 34 -10.23 -0.36 22.56
CA LYS A 34 -11.16 -0.69 21.46
C LYS A 34 -12.23 0.39 21.27
N ASP A 35 -12.84 0.88 22.34
CA ASP A 35 -13.87 1.93 22.28
C ASP A 35 -13.31 3.28 21.81
N VAL A 36 -12.08 3.60 22.21
CA VAL A 36 -11.38 4.80 21.72
C VAL A 36 -11.17 4.69 20.23
N VAL A 37 -10.75 3.53 19.73
CA VAL A 37 -10.55 3.28 18.29
C VAL A 37 -11.87 3.34 17.52
N ILE A 38 -12.93 2.69 18.01
CA ILE A 38 -14.24 2.71 17.36
C ILE A 38 -14.75 4.15 17.22
N ARG A 39 -14.69 4.94 18.29
CA ARG A 39 -15.08 6.36 18.26
C ARG A 39 -14.21 7.17 17.31
N ALA A 40 -12.88 6.98 17.37
CA ALA A 40 -11.94 7.69 16.51
C ALA A 40 -12.13 7.37 15.02
N MET A 41 -12.37 6.10 14.68
CA MET A 41 -12.64 5.68 13.32
C MET A 41 -13.97 6.23 12.80
N LYS A 42 -15.01 6.25 13.64
CA LYS A 42 -16.28 6.88 13.27
C LYS A 42 -16.12 8.39 13.04
N GLN A 43 -15.40 9.09 13.92
CA GLN A 43 -15.25 10.54 13.84
C GLN A 43 -14.30 11.00 12.73
N GLY A 44 -13.19 10.30 12.53
CA GLY A 44 -12.15 10.71 11.59
C GLY A 44 -12.34 10.18 10.18
N LEU A 45 -13.03 9.04 10.02
CA LEU A 45 -13.09 8.29 8.76
C LEU A 45 -14.52 7.85 8.38
N ASP A 46 -15.50 8.10 9.24
CA ASP A 46 -16.89 7.65 9.09
C ASP A 46 -17.06 6.13 8.93
N PHE A 47 -16.14 5.34 9.51
CA PHE A 47 -16.24 3.88 9.46
C PHE A 47 -17.34 3.34 10.38
N ASP A 48 -18.02 2.28 9.92
CA ASP A 48 -19.00 1.56 10.71
C ASP A 48 -18.32 0.70 11.81
N LEU A 49 -19.08 0.42 12.87
CA LEU A 49 -18.67 -0.35 14.04
C LEU A 49 -18.06 -1.70 13.66
N ALA A 50 -18.70 -2.44 12.75
CA ALA A 50 -18.22 -3.76 12.35
C ALA A 50 -16.82 -3.70 11.75
N LEU A 51 -16.55 -2.71 10.89
CA LEU A 51 -15.24 -2.50 10.29
C LEU A 51 -14.20 -2.09 11.35
N ALA A 52 -14.55 -1.14 12.23
CA ALA A 52 -13.65 -0.68 13.27
C ALA A 52 -13.25 -1.80 14.25
N VAL A 53 -14.20 -2.69 14.58
CA VAL A 53 -13.96 -3.87 15.41
C VAL A 53 -12.95 -4.82 14.75
N ILE A 54 -13.16 -5.16 13.49
CA ILE A 54 -12.25 -6.06 12.75
C ILE A 54 -10.85 -5.44 12.69
N MET A 55 -10.75 -4.15 12.37
CA MET A 55 -9.45 -3.46 12.29
C MET A 55 -8.72 -3.44 13.62
N PHE A 56 -9.43 -3.27 14.75
CA PHE A 56 -8.83 -3.34 16.08
C PHE A 56 -8.31 -4.75 16.40
N ASP A 57 -9.10 -5.79 16.11
CA ASP A 57 -8.72 -7.17 16.40
C ASP A 57 -7.48 -7.59 15.57
N GLN A 58 -7.40 -7.15 14.30
CA GLN A 58 -6.19 -7.34 13.49
C GLN A 58 -4.98 -6.54 13.99
N ALA A 59 -5.21 -5.35 14.56
CA ALA A 59 -4.13 -4.53 15.11
C ALA A 59 -3.44 -5.23 16.30
N LEU A 60 -4.19 -5.98 17.13
CA LEU A 60 -3.60 -6.75 18.23
C LEU A 60 -2.64 -7.83 17.74
N ILE A 61 -3.05 -8.61 16.72
CA ILE A 61 -2.22 -9.68 16.13
C ILE A 61 -0.95 -9.09 15.49
N ARG A 62 -1.10 -7.98 14.79
CA ARG A 62 0.03 -7.33 14.11
C ARG A 62 0.97 -6.62 15.07
N ALA A 63 0.46 -6.00 16.14
CA ALA A 63 1.31 -5.29 17.10
C ALA A 63 2.42 -6.19 17.70
N GLU A 64 2.15 -7.50 17.83
CA GLU A 64 3.10 -8.47 18.36
C GLU A 64 4.09 -9.02 17.30
N THR A 65 3.69 -9.02 16.02
CA THR A 65 4.44 -9.66 14.92
C THR A 65 5.12 -8.66 13.98
N GLU A 66 4.78 -7.38 14.08
CA GLU A 66 5.22 -6.31 13.19
C GLU A 66 6.64 -5.85 13.54
N ARG A 67 7.61 -6.74 13.28
CA ARG A 67 9.02 -6.43 13.17
C ARG A 67 9.41 -6.44 11.69
N LEU A 68 10.25 -5.50 11.29
CA LEU A 68 10.88 -5.56 9.97
C LEU A 68 11.56 -6.93 9.80
N PRO A 69 11.52 -7.56 8.62
CA PRO A 69 12.22 -8.82 8.34
C PRO A 69 13.75 -8.64 8.38
N THR A 70 14.32 -8.44 9.57
CA THR A 70 15.75 -8.17 9.77
C THR A 70 16.61 -9.32 9.28
N GLU A 71 16.10 -10.55 9.35
CA GLU A 71 16.74 -11.76 8.81
C GLU A 71 16.95 -11.69 7.28
N LEU A 72 16.09 -10.97 6.56
CA LEU A 72 16.21 -10.72 5.11
C LEU A 72 17.02 -9.44 4.81
N GLY A 73 17.65 -8.83 5.83
CA GLY A 73 18.46 -7.62 5.70
C GLY A 73 17.67 -6.31 5.66
N TRP A 74 16.37 -6.35 5.97
CA TRP A 74 15.53 -5.14 6.01
C TRP A 74 15.90 -4.31 7.24
N ARG A 75 16.22 -3.04 6.99
CA ARG A 75 16.53 -2.05 8.02
C ARG A 75 15.91 -0.71 7.67
N VAL A 76 15.66 0.09 8.69
CA VAL A 76 15.31 1.51 8.48
C VAL A 76 16.49 2.18 7.78
N ARG A 77 16.19 3.03 6.80
CA ARG A 77 17.22 3.82 6.09
C ARG A 77 17.59 5.02 6.95
N ASP A 78 18.90 5.24 7.14
CA ASP A 78 19.42 6.41 7.86
C ASP A 78 19.38 7.69 7.00
N GLU A 79 19.32 7.54 5.68
CA GLU A 79 19.28 8.65 4.74
C GLU A 79 17.85 9.07 4.39
N VAL A 80 17.61 10.39 4.35
CA VAL A 80 16.33 10.97 3.93
C VAL A 80 16.10 10.71 2.45
N VAL A 81 14.98 10.05 2.12
CA VAL A 81 14.55 9.86 0.74
C VAL A 81 14.17 11.21 0.13
N ARG A 82 14.96 11.68 -0.84
CA ARG A 82 14.70 12.94 -1.54
C ARG A 82 13.68 12.75 -2.68
N VAL A 83 12.99 13.84 -3.03
CA VAL A 83 11.97 13.84 -4.09
C VAL A 83 12.56 13.38 -5.43
N GLU A 84 13.80 13.76 -5.74
CA GLU A 84 14.46 13.38 -7.00
C GLU A 84 14.65 11.86 -7.11
N ALA A 85 14.88 11.16 -5.99
CA ALA A 85 14.99 9.70 -5.98
C ALA A 85 13.65 9.04 -6.30
N ILE A 86 12.55 9.60 -5.78
CA ILE A 86 11.19 9.11 -6.07
C ILE A 86 10.89 9.28 -7.56
N LEU A 87 11.15 10.47 -8.11
CA LEU A 87 10.89 10.77 -9.52
C LEU A 87 11.69 9.85 -10.46
N ARG A 88 12.97 9.58 -10.15
CA ARG A 88 13.79 8.64 -10.92
C ARG A 88 13.22 7.22 -10.93
N ILE A 89 12.69 6.75 -9.80
CA ILE A 89 12.09 5.43 -9.71
C ILE A 89 10.76 5.38 -10.47
N SER A 90 9.94 6.44 -10.37
CA SER A 90 8.70 6.55 -11.14
C SER A 90 8.95 6.48 -12.65
N ASP A 91 9.99 7.13 -13.14
CA ASP A 91 10.40 7.09 -14.55
C ASP A 91 10.81 5.66 -14.97
N MET A 92 11.67 5.01 -14.19
CA MET A 92 12.06 3.61 -14.44
C MET A 92 10.86 2.65 -14.48
N ILE A 93 9.87 2.83 -13.60
CA ILE A 93 8.64 2.03 -13.59
C ILE A 93 7.78 2.35 -14.83
N GLY A 94 7.67 3.63 -15.21
CA GLY A 94 6.94 4.06 -16.41
C GLY A 94 7.49 3.40 -17.68
N GLU A 95 8.80 3.46 -17.86
CA GLU A 95 9.49 2.80 -18.98
C GLU A 95 9.27 1.28 -18.99
N ALA A 96 9.36 0.63 -17.81
CA ALA A 96 9.15 -0.82 -17.70
C ALA A 96 7.69 -1.25 -17.97
N THR A 97 6.71 -0.42 -17.60
CA THR A 97 5.28 -0.73 -17.76
C THR A 97 4.73 -0.43 -19.16
N SER A 98 5.43 0.39 -19.96
CA SER A 98 5.11 0.64 -21.37
C SER A 98 5.07 -0.65 -22.22
N LEU A 99 5.83 -1.66 -21.80
CA LEU A 99 5.88 -2.97 -22.45
C LEU A 99 4.61 -3.82 -22.20
N LEU A 100 3.85 -3.51 -21.14
CA LEU A 100 2.66 -4.27 -20.74
C LEU A 100 1.35 -3.68 -21.32
N THR A 101 1.36 -2.45 -21.83
CA THR A 101 0.15 -1.74 -22.28
C THR A 101 0.04 -1.56 -23.80
N ARG A 102 0.78 -2.34 -24.60
CA ARG A 102 0.51 -2.37 -26.05
C ARG A 102 -0.68 -3.27 -26.36
N ASP A 103 -1.88 -2.69 -26.31
CA ASP A 103 -3.08 -3.30 -26.91
C ASP A 103 -2.90 -3.40 -28.45
N PRO A 104 -3.12 -4.56 -29.10
CA PRO A 104 -3.04 -4.69 -30.56
C PRO A 104 -4.11 -3.90 -31.35
N GLY A 105 -5.01 -3.15 -30.71
CA GLY A 105 -6.22 -2.60 -31.30
C GLY A 105 -6.22 -1.13 -31.77
N GLY A 106 -5.20 -0.32 -31.52
CA GLY A 106 -5.20 1.13 -31.82
C GLY A 106 -4.21 1.55 -32.92
N GLY A 107 -4.62 1.60 -34.19
CA GLY A 107 -3.82 2.08 -35.32
C GLY A 107 -3.78 3.63 -35.46
N PRO A 108 -2.97 4.20 -36.41
CA PRO A 108 -2.74 3.65 -37.75
C PRO A 108 -1.26 3.37 -38.17
N ALA A 109 -1.13 2.18 -38.76
CA ALA A 109 -0.30 1.65 -39.87
C ALA A 109 0.95 2.38 -40.43
N ALA A 110 2.09 1.66 -40.44
CA ALA A 110 3.03 1.46 -41.55
C ALA A 110 4.16 0.53 -41.07
N ASN A 111 4.68 -0.53 -41.72
CA ASN A 111 4.47 -1.15 -43.02
C ASN A 111 4.80 -2.64 -42.83
N VAL A 112 3.86 -3.53 -43.15
CA VAL A 112 3.97 -4.98 -42.98
C VAL A 112 4.92 -5.55 -44.03
N THR A 113 6.01 -6.20 -43.61
CA THR A 113 6.77 -7.10 -44.50
C THR A 113 6.99 -8.47 -43.88
N ARG A 114 6.25 -9.43 -44.47
CA ARG A 114 6.53 -10.87 -44.63
C ARG A 114 6.52 -11.79 -43.40
N ARG A 115 5.30 -12.30 -43.17
CA ARG A 115 4.90 -13.69 -42.87
C ARG A 115 6.02 -14.75 -42.76
N THR A 116 6.13 -15.35 -41.59
CA THR A 116 6.52 -16.77 -41.40
C THR A 116 5.50 -17.41 -40.44
N PRO A 117 4.82 -18.52 -40.78
CA PRO A 117 3.77 -19.06 -39.93
C PRO A 117 4.40 -19.90 -38.82
N LEU A 118 4.42 -19.38 -37.58
CA LEU A 118 4.79 -20.19 -36.42
C LEU A 118 3.56 -20.92 -35.87
N ARG A 119 3.76 -22.19 -35.56
CA ARG A 119 2.73 -23.23 -35.44
C ARG A 119 1.71 -22.99 -34.32
N ARG A 120 0.49 -23.45 -34.65
CA ARG A 120 -0.74 -23.56 -33.87
C ARG A 120 -0.56 -24.37 -32.58
N GLY A 121 -0.97 -23.79 -31.45
CA GLY A 121 -1.52 -24.54 -30.30
C GLY A 121 -1.00 -24.13 -28.93
N PHE A 122 -1.82 -23.43 -28.15
CA PHE A 122 -2.06 -23.72 -26.72
C PHE A 122 -3.23 -22.87 -26.20
N HIS A 123 -4.47 -23.35 -26.40
CA HIS A 123 -5.61 -22.97 -25.56
C HIS A 123 -6.41 -24.25 -25.30
N ALA A 124 -6.16 -24.87 -24.15
CA ALA A 124 -7.06 -25.83 -23.56
C ALA A 124 -7.85 -25.08 -22.48
N SER A 125 -9.16 -25.10 -22.65
CA SER A 125 -10.18 -24.35 -21.92
C SER A 125 -10.36 -24.89 -20.50
N VAL A 126 -10.38 -24.01 -19.49
CA VAL A 126 -10.98 -24.32 -18.18
C VAL A 126 -12.48 -24.14 -18.33
N ARG A 127 -13.21 -25.26 -18.34
CA ARG A 127 -14.67 -25.30 -18.25
C ARG A 127 -15.02 -25.29 -16.75
N LEU A 128 -15.82 -24.31 -16.32
CA LEU A 128 -16.53 -24.37 -15.04
C LEU A 128 -17.78 -25.21 -15.27
N GLU A 129 -17.96 -26.27 -14.48
CA GLU A 129 -19.25 -26.95 -14.33
C GLU A 129 -19.80 -26.62 -12.94
N GLU A 130 -21.13 -26.44 -12.91
CA GLU A 130 -21.98 -26.13 -11.74
C GLU A 130 -22.08 -27.29 -10.75
#